data_AF-A0A6M5J4R7-F1
#
_entry.id   AF-A0A6M5J4R7-F1
#
_cell.length_a   1.000
_cell.length_b   1.000
_cell.length_c   1.000
_cell.angle_alpha   90.00
_cell.angle_beta   90.00
_cell.angle_gamma   90.00
#
_symmetry.space_group_name_H-M   'P 1'
#
loop_
_entity.id
_entity.type
_entity.pdbx_description
1 polymer ?
#
loop_
_entity_poly.entity_id
_entity_poly.type
_entity_poly.pdbx_seq_one_letter_code
_entity_poly.pdbx_strand_id
1 'polypeptide(L)' 'MILPGGADWNLVRSAGVVHLWARYTLQIDSGPLVMITTEVWATQDDETMMRVFSGQPVDRDDSYCHTHPVMRVT' A
#
# COMPACT_ATOMS: atom_id res chain seq x y z
N MET A 1 1.91 14.78 -7.84
CA MET A 1 2.28 13.54 -8.56
C MET A 1 3.12 12.61 -7.66
N ILE A 2 3.04 11.29 -7.84
CA ILE A 2 3.99 10.35 -7.20
C ILE A 2 5.27 10.31 -8.04
N LEU A 3 6.42 10.49 -7.39
CA LEU A 3 7.73 10.42 -8.04
C LEU A 3 8.24 8.97 -8.14
N PRO A 4 9.06 8.64 -9.16
CA PRO A 4 9.74 7.34 -9.23
C PRO A 4 10.63 7.09 -8.01
N GLY A 5 10.80 5.81 -7.65
CA GLY A 5 11.75 5.36 -6.60
C GLY A 5 11.12 4.91 -5.28
N GLY A 6 9.79 4.99 -5.15
CA GLY A 6 9.07 4.35 -4.04
C GLY A 6 8.83 2.86 -4.26
N ALA A 7 8.53 2.15 -3.17
CA ALA A 7 8.13 0.74 -3.21
C ALA A 7 7.25 0.38 -2.00
N ASP A 8 6.70 -0.82 -2.05
CA ASP A 8 6.03 -1.50 -0.95
C ASP A 8 6.80 -2.79 -0.63
N TRP A 9 7.19 -2.97 0.63
CA TRP A 9 8.00 -4.08 1.12
C TRP A 9 7.14 -5.03 1.94
N ASN A 10 6.30 -5.76 1.21
CA ASN A 10 5.24 -6.56 1.80
C ASN A 10 5.75 -7.89 2.34
N LEU A 11 5.16 -8.33 3.45
CA LEU A 11 5.37 -9.64 4.05
C LEU A 11 4.03 -10.34 4.25
N VAL A 12 3.84 -11.45 3.53
CA VAL A 12 2.73 -12.37 3.77
C VAL A 12 3.04 -13.21 5.01
N ARG A 13 2.08 -13.30 5.93
CA ARG A 13 2.15 -14.07 7.17
C ARG A 13 1.12 -15.20 7.15
N SER A 14 1.16 -16.06 8.15
CA SER A 14 0.17 -17.11 8.35
C SER A 14 -1.24 -16.53 8.50
N ALA A 15 -2.26 -17.33 8.14
CA ALA A 15 -3.69 -17.02 8.31
C ALA A 15 -4.18 -15.78 7.53
N GLY A 16 -3.67 -15.57 6.30
CA GLY A 16 -4.18 -14.52 5.41
C GLY A 16 -3.85 -13.08 5.84
N VAL A 17 -2.91 -12.91 6.77
CA VAL A 17 -2.45 -11.60 7.21
C VAL A 17 -1.30 -11.13 6.34
N VAL A 18 -1.38 -9.91 5.83
CA VAL A 18 -0.30 -9.25 5.10
C VAL A 18 0.15 -8.01 5.88
N HIS A 19 1.45 -7.93 6.13
CA HIS A 19 2.08 -6.72 6.63
C HIS A 19 2.57 -5.92 5.44
N LEU A 20 1.98 -4.75 5.23
CA LEU A 20 2.33 -3.83 4.15
C LEU A 20 3.20 -2.70 4.70
N TRP A 21 4.26 -2.35 3.98
CA TRP A 21 5.15 -1.27 4.38
C TRP A 21 5.62 -0.51 3.17
N ALA A 22 5.06 0.68 2.95
CA ALA A 22 5.33 1.48 1.77
C ALA A 22 6.08 2.76 2.11
N ARG A 23 6.98 3.15 1.20
CA ARG A 23 7.64 4.45 1.24
C ARG A 23 7.75 5.02 -0.17
N TYR A 24 7.28 6.25 -0.33
CA TYR A 24 7.26 6.94 -1.62
C TYR A 24 7.27 8.45 -1.45
N THR A 25 7.59 9.16 -2.53
CA THR A 25 7.67 10.63 -2.53
C THR A 25 6.57 11.19 -3.42
N LEU A 26 5.89 12.21 -2.92
CA LEU A 26 4.90 12.99 -3.63
C LEU A 26 5.44 14.40 -3.89
N GLN A 27 5.37 14.85 -5.15
CA GLN A 27 5.54 16.24 -5.51
C GLN A 27 4.17 16.92 -5.45
N ILE A 28 4.02 17.88 -4.53
CA ILE A 28 2.92 18.85 -4.52
C ILE A 28 3.24 19.91 -5.57
N ASP A 29 2.32 20.25 -6.47
CA ASP A 29 2.52 21.09 -7.68
C ASP A 29 3.65 22.14 -7.58
N SER A 30 3.35 23.40 -7.28
CA SER A 30 4.37 24.44 -7.02
C SER A 30 4.84 24.41 -5.55
N GLY A 31 4.82 23.23 -4.93
CA GLY A 31 5.00 23.03 -3.49
C GLY A 31 6.18 22.13 -3.13
N PRO A 32 6.30 21.78 -1.83
CA PRO A 32 7.41 20.96 -1.35
C PRO A 32 7.26 19.50 -1.75
N LEU A 33 8.35 18.77 -1.61
CA LEU A 33 8.32 17.31 -1.64
C LEU A 33 7.78 16.79 -0.31
N VAL A 34 6.93 15.77 -0.40
CA VAL A 34 6.36 15.08 0.77
C VAL A 34 6.73 13.61 0.68
N MET A 35 7.54 13.17 1.63
CA MET A 35 7.79 11.74 1.82
C MET A 35 6.65 11.14 2.63
N ILE A 36 6.08 10.06 2.11
CA ILE A 36 5.03 9.29 2.77
C ILE A 36 5.62 7.96 3.23
N THR A 37 5.31 7.57 4.45
CA THR A 37 5.59 6.23 4.99
C THR A 37 4.31 5.66 5.57
N THR A 38 3.96 4.44 5.20
CA THR A 38 2.78 3.74 5.69
C THR A 38 3.16 2.35 6.18
N GLU A 39 2.59 1.94 7.30
CA GLU A 39 2.69 0.58 7.83
C GLU A 39 1.27 0.08 8.12
N VAL A 40 0.90 -1.08 7.58
CA VAL A 40 -0.47 -1.59 7.60
C VAL A 40 -0.48 -3.08 7.85
N TRP A 41 -1.49 -3.51 8.61
CA TRP A 41 -1.86 -4.92 8.73
C TRP A 41 -3.19 -5.12 8.02
N ALA A 42 -3.18 -5.93 6.98
CA ALA A 42 -4.35 -6.23 6.16
C ALA A 42 -4.70 -7.72 6.24
N THR A 43 -5.97 -8.03 6.00
CA THR A 43 -6.43 -9.41 5.81
C THR A 43 -6.93 -9.58 4.39
N GLN A 44 -6.41 -10.60 3.72
CA GLN A 44 -6.73 -10.95 2.35
C GLN A 44 -6.74 -12.46 2.24
N ASP A 45 -7.79 -13.04 1.66
CA ASP A 45 -7.77 -14.45 1.31
C ASP A 45 -6.94 -14.69 0.03
N ASP A 46 -6.41 -15.90 -0.09
CA ASP A 46 -5.52 -16.26 -1.20
C ASP A 46 -6.23 -16.19 -2.57
N GLU A 47 -7.55 -16.49 -2.62
CA GLU A 47 -8.32 -16.45 -3.87
C GLU A 47 -8.45 -15.02 -4.40
N THR A 48 -8.78 -14.08 -3.52
CA THR A 48 -8.81 -12.65 -3.82
C THR A 48 -7.45 -12.15 -4.28
N MET A 49 -6.35 -12.50 -3.58
CA MET A 49 -5.01 -12.07 -4.00
C MET A 49 -4.58 -12.67 -5.34
N MET A 50 -4.93 -13.93 -5.64
CA MET A 50 -4.67 -14.53 -6.96
C MET A 50 -5.41 -13.77 -8.07
N ARG A 51 -6.66 -13.34 -7.82
CA ARG A 51 -7.41 -12.48 -8.75
C ARG A 51 -6.73 -11.13 -8.95
N VAL A 52 -6.28 -10.49 -7.86
CA VAL A 52 -5.52 -9.21 -7.93
C VAL A 52 -4.26 -9.37 -8.78
N PHE A 53 -3.42 -10.38 -8.51
CA PHE A 53 -2.15 -10.57 -9.22
C PHE A 53 -2.33 -11.00 -10.69
N SER A 54 -3.47 -11.59 -11.03
CA SER A 54 -3.83 -11.93 -12.42
C SER A 54 -4.56 -10.79 -13.16
N GLY A 55 -4.76 -9.64 -12.52
CA GLY A 55 -5.43 -8.49 -13.11
C GLY A 55 -6.95 -8.65 -13.27
N GLN A 56 -7.55 -9.62 -12.55
CA GLN A 56 -9.00 -9.79 -12.51
C GLN A 56 -9.64 -8.74 -11.58
N PRO A 57 -10.88 -8.31 -11.85
CA PRO A 57 -11.63 -7.47 -10.92
C PRO A 57 -11.84 -8.16 -9.58
N VAL A 58 -11.75 -7.42 -8.48
CA VAL A 58 -12.07 -7.84 -7.10
C VAL A 58 -12.99 -6.81 -6.45
N ASP A 59 -13.86 -7.23 -5.53
CA ASP A 59 -14.65 -6.27 -4.74
C ASP A 59 -13.75 -5.66 -3.66
N ARG A 60 -13.96 -4.38 -3.34
CA ARG A 60 -13.23 -3.74 -2.23
C ARG A 60 -13.68 -4.29 -0.89
N ASP A 61 -14.93 -4.73 -0.80
CA ASP A 61 -15.52 -5.26 0.43
C ASP A 61 -15.04 -6.70 0.73
N ASP A 62 -14.38 -7.36 -0.23
CA ASP A 62 -13.74 -8.68 -0.06
C ASP A 62 -12.52 -8.61 0.90
N SER A 63 -12.13 -7.42 1.35
CA SER A 63 -10.92 -7.26 2.15
C SER A 63 -10.92 -6.14 3.18
N TYR A 64 -10.05 -6.28 4.18
CA TYR A 64 -9.77 -5.24 5.16
C TYR A 64 -8.34 -4.72 5.04
N CYS A 65 -8.21 -3.41 4.83
CA CYS A 65 -6.94 -2.70 4.80
C CYS A 65 -7.15 -1.26 5.30
N HIS A 66 -6.59 -0.93 6.47
CA HIS A 66 -6.68 0.41 7.05
C HIS A 66 -5.29 0.99 7.27
N THR A 67 -5.05 2.22 6.81
CA THR A 67 -3.73 2.85 6.80
C THR A 67 -3.68 4.20 7.51
N HIS A 68 -2.56 4.45 8.18
CA HIS A 68 -2.24 5.73 8.79
C HIS A 68 -0.92 6.27 8.21
N PRO A 69 -0.96 7.02 7.10
CA PRO A 69 0.25 7.57 6.50
C PRO A 69 0.91 8.60 7.40
N VAL A 70 2.21 8.45 7.61
CA VAL A 70 3.07 9.49 8.18
C VAL A 70 3.66 10.30 7.04
N MET A 71 3.53 11.62 7.14
CA MET A 71 4.02 12.57 6.15
C MET A 71 5.20 13.36 6.70
N ARG A 72 6.27 13.46 5.92
CA ARG A 72 7.40 14.35 6.21
C ARG A 72 7.62 15.28 5.02
N VAL A 73 7.55 16.59 5.29
CA VAL A 73 7.87 17.63 4.31
C VAL A 73 9.38 17.84 4.29
N THR A 74 9.95 17.94 3.09
CA THR A 74 11.39 18.18 2.85
C THR A 74 11.61 19.38 1.97
#